data_AF-A0A167AVQ9-F1
#
_entry.id   AF-A0A167AVQ9-F1
#
_cell.length_a   1.000
_cell.length_b   1.000
_cell.length_c   1.000
_cell.angle_alpha   90.00
_cell.angle_beta   90.00
_cell.angle_gamma   90.00
#
_symmetry.space_group_name_H-M   'P 1'
#
loop_
_entity.id
_entity.type
_entity.pdbx_description
1 polymer ?
#
loop_
_entity_poly.entity_id
_entity_poly.type
_entity_poly.pdbx_seq_one_letter_code
_entity_poly.pdbx_strand_id
1 'polypeptide(L)'
;MTGIRVQSLEYLKAHNELKSKWDTINNQYQISALSIEFGVAEQKREIANLTQQNQIKDLEIKQQATRQLFIFISLLLVFSILFFAYFWRSKNKQFKVKQAALKLVSDAKERLAFALWGSGDELWDWDLQAGVITRENQARDLRLPNEYIGTDLEKIKSVVHPDDFAHLQECFSQHLQGKIEFYEVSYRVMTQTGDWLWVLDRGKVTARDEDGAALRVSGTIKDISQIKASELVLAELNATLEQRVEERTISLQQSRNELAMNPVFVTRSAKNGIAWAPCYWCIS
;
A
#
# COMPACT_ATOMS: atom_id res chain seq x y z
N MET A 1 120.79 -81.21 -43.57
CA MET A 1 119.97 -79.98 -43.56
C MET A 1 118.46 -80.30 -43.64
N THR A 2 117.97 -81.28 -42.89
CA THR A 2 116.56 -81.76 -42.98
C THR A 2 115.74 -81.51 -41.71
N GLY A 3 116.37 -81.33 -40.53
CA GLY A 3 115.67 -81.05 -39.27
C GLY A 3 115.10 -79.62 -39.15
N ILE A 4 115.82 -78.60 -39.63
CA ILE A 4 115.40 -77.19 -39.50
C ILE A 4 114.15 -76.88 -40.33
N ARG A 5 113.95 -77.58 -41.46
CA ARG A 5 112.83 -77.37 -42.39
C ARG A 5 111.52 -78.02 -41.92
N VAL A 6 111.60 -79.09 -41.13
CA VAL A 6 110.42 -79.74 -40.51
C VAL A 6 109.96 -78.92 -39.30
N GLN A 7 110.90 -78.46 -38.48
CA GLN A 7 110.63 -77.65 -37.29
C GLN A 7 110.03 -76.27 -37.65
N SER A 8 110.45 -75.67 -38.76
CA SER A 8 109.87 -74.41 -39.25
C SER A 8 108.45 -74.59 -39.82
N LEU A 9 108.15 -75.74 -40.42
CA LEU A 9 106.83 -76.09 -40.93
C LEU A 9 105.84 -76.36 -39.80
N GLU A 10 106.25 -77.08 -38.74
CA GLU A 10 105.45 -77.27 -37.53
C GLU A 10 105.19 -75.95 -36.80
N TYR A 11 106.20 -75.08 -36.70
CA TYR A 11 106.03 -73.74 -36.13
C TYR A 11 105.04 -72.88 -36.92
N LEU A 12 105.13 -72.88 -38.25
CA LEU A 12 104.17 -72.19 -39.12
C LEU A 12 102.75 -72.75 -38.96
N LYS A 13 102.62 -74.06 -38.82
CA LYS A 13 101.32 -74.72 -38.62
C LYS A 13 100.70 -74.34 -37.27
N ALA A 14 101.48 -74.42 -36.20
CA ALA A 14 101.06 -74.00 -34.85
C ALA A 14 100.74 -72.49 -34.79
N HIS A 15 101.52 -71.65 -35.47
CA HIS A 15 101.25 -70.22 -35.58
C HIS A 15 99.94 -69.93 -36.31
N ASN A 16 99.69 -70.62 -37.44
CA ASN A 16 98.44 -70.48 -38.20
C ASN A 16 97.23 -70.99 -37.40
N GLU A 17 97.37 -72.07 -36.63
CA GLU A 17 96.31 -72.56 -35.74
C GLU A 17 96.00 -71.58 -34.60
N LEU A 18 97.04 -71.05 -33.93
CA LEU A 18 96.88 -70.03 -32.89
C LEU A 18 96.26 -68.74 -33.45
N LYS A 19 96.69 -68.31 -34.63
CA LYS A 19 96.15 -67.13 -35.31
C LYS A 19 94.68 -67.33 -35.70
N SER A 20 94.34 -68.46 -36.30
CA SER A 20 92.94 -68.83 -36.62
C SER A 20 92.05 -68.87 -35.37
N LYS A 21 92.56 -69.46 -34.28
CA LYS A 21 91.85 -69.51 -32.98
C LYS A 21 91.65 -68.10 -32.39
N TRP A 22 92.67 -67.25 -32.48
CA TRP A 22 92.60 -65.86 -32.03
C TRP A 22 91.61 -65.05 -32.88
N ASP A 23 91.66 -65.18 -34.21
CA ASP A 23 90.74 -64.52 -35.14
C ASP A 23 89.29 -64.97 -34.90
N THR A 24 89.07 -66.25 -34.61
CA THR A 24 87.74 -66.79 -34.28
C THR A 24 87.20 -66.20 -32.99
N ILE A 25 88.02 -66.17 -31.94
CA ILE A 25 87.64 -65.59 -30.63
C ILE A 25 87.38 -64.08 -30.77
N ASN A 26 88.25 -63.36 -31.47
CA ASN A 26 88.11 -61.92 -31.69
C ASN A 26 86.84 -61.59 -32.49
N ASN A 27 86.55 -62.35 -33.56
CA ASN A 27 85.30 -62.21 -34.31
C ASN A 27 84.07 -62.53 -33.44
N GLN A 28 84.13 -63.55 -32.59
CA GLN A 28 83.04 -63.89 -31.67
C GLN A 28 82.77 -62.75 -30.66
N TYR A 29 83.83 -62.14 -30.11
CA TYR A 29 83.70 -60.97 -29.24
C TYR A 29 83.10 -59.77 -30.00
N GLN A 30 83.57 -59.47 -31.21
CA GLN A 30 83.05 -58.39 -32.05
C GLN A 30 81.55 -58.58 -32.33
N ILE A 31 81.12 -59.79 -32.72
CA ILE A 31 79.71 -60.10 -32.98
C ILE A 31 78.88 -59.94 -31.70
N SER A 32 79.37 -60.46 -30.57
CA SER A 32 78.66 -60.33 -29.29
C SER A 32 78.50 -58.87 -28.86
N ALA A 33 79.55 -58.06 -28.99
CA ALA A 33 79.51 -56.63 -28.71
C ALA A 33 78.50 -55.90 -29.60
N LEU A 34 78.52 -56.19 -30.91
CA LEU A 34 77.57 -55.60 -31.86
C LEU A 34 76.11 -55.97 -31.54
N SER A 35 75.86 -57.20 -31.09
CA SER A 35 74.52 -57.64 -30.69
C SER A 35 74.00 -56.91 -29.45
N ILE A 36 74.87 -56.64 -28.48
CA ILE A 36 74.54 -55.88 -27.28
C ILE A 36 74.27 -54.42 -27.64
N GLU A 37 75.12 -53.81 -28.47
CA GLU A 37 74.91 -52.44 -28.95
C GLU A 37 73.58 -52.30 -29.70
N PHE A 38 73.26 -53.25 -30.57
CA PHE A 38 72.00 -53.28 -31.30
C PHE A 38 70.80 -53.40 -30.35
N GLY A 39 70.85 -54.33 -29.38
CA GLY A 39 69.79 -54.51 -28.38
C GLY A 39 69.58 -53.27 -27.50
N VAL A 40 70.68 -52.61 -27.08
CA VAL A 40 70.62 -51.34 -26.34
C VAL A 40 70.04 -50.23 -27.21
N ALA A 41 70.39 -50.17 -28.49
CA ALA A 41 69.84 -49.19 -29.42
C ALA A 41 68.34 -49.39 -29.66
N GLU A 42 67.87 -50.64 -29.73
CA GLU A 42 66.45 -50.99 -29.86
C GLU A 42 65.66 -50.57 -28.62
N GLN A 43 66.13 -50.92 -27.42
CA GLN A 43 65.47 -50.49 -26.18
C GLN A 43 65.46 -48.96 -26.01
N LYS A 44 66.55 -48.27 -26.39
CA LYS A 44 66.57 -46.80 -26.39
C LYS A 44 65.51 -46.20 -27.31
N ARG A 45 65.28 -46.80 -28.49
CA ARG A 45 64.22 -46.38 -29.41
C ARG A 45 62.83 -46.63 -28.81
N GLU A 46 62.63 -47.77 -28.16
CA GLU A 46 61.36 -48.10 -27.51
C GLU A 46 61.05 -47.13 -26.37
N ILE A 47 62.02 -46.87 -25.48
CA ILE A 47 61.87 -45.88 -24.39
C ILE A 47 61.58 -44.48 -24.96
N ALA A 48 62.27 -44.08 -26.02
CA ALA A 48 62.02 -42.79 -26.67
C ALA A 48 60.60 -42.69 -27.23
N ASN A 49 60.12 -43.75 -27.90
CA ASN A 49 58.74 -43.81 -28.42
C ASN A 49 57.71 -43.77 -27.28
N LEU A 50 57.89 -44.57 -26.23
CA LEU A 50 57.02 -44.56 -25.05
C LEU A 50 57.01 -43.19 -24.36
N THR A 51 58.17 -42.54 -24.26
CA THR A 51 58.28 -41.19 -23.68
C THR A 51 57.50 -40.18 -24.51
N GLN A 52 57.62 -40.24 -25.84
CA GLN A 52 56.87 -39.37 -26.75
C GLN A 52 55.35 -39.63 -26.63
N GLN A 53 54.92 -40.89 -26.59
CA GLN A 53 53.51 -41.24 -26.40
C GLN A 53 52.96 -40.75 -25.05
N ASN A 54 53.73 -40.90 -23.98
CA ASN A 54 53.33 -40.42 -22.65
C ASN A 54 53.22 -38.89 -22.60
N GLN A 55 54.13 -38.17 -23.26
CA GLN A 55 54.04 -36.70 -23.37
C GLN A 55 52.78 -36.26 -24.11
N ILE A 56 52.41 -36.93 -25.21
CA ILE A 56 51.19 -36.61 -25.97
C ILE A 56 49.95 -36.85 -25.11
N LYS A 57 49.87 -38.01 -24.44
CA LYS A 57 48.74 -38.33 -23.54
C LYS A 57 48.62 -37.33 -22.39
N ASP A 58 49.72 -36.90 -21.79
CA ASP A 58 49.70 -35.90 -20.71
C ASP A 58 49.15 -34.55 -21.20
N LEU A 59 49.55 -34.12 -22.41
CA LEU A 59 49.01 -32.91 -23.04
C LEU A 59 47.51 -33.03 -23.32
N GLU A 60 47.05 -34.18 -23.84
CA GLU A 60 45.62 -34.44 -24.08
C GLU A 60 44.80 -34.41 -22.79
N ILE A 61 45.29 -35.06 -21.72
CA ILE A 61 44.64 -35.06 -20.40
C ILE A 61 44.53 -33.63 -19.85
N LYS A 62 45.60 -32.84 -19.94
CA LYS A 62 45.60 -31.43 -19.51
C LYS A 62 44.64 -30.58 -20.34
N GLN A 63 44.60 -30.79 -21.66
CA GLN A 63 43.68 -30.10 -22.54
C GLN A 63 42.22 -30.48 -22.27
N GLN A 64 41.96 -31.75 -21.98
CA GLN A 64 40.62 -32.23 -21.60
C GLN A 64 40.19 -31.64 -20.25
N ALA A 65 41.06 -31.65 -19.24
CA ALA A 65 40.78 -31.07 -17.93
C ALA A 65 40.48 -29.57 -18.00
N THR A 66 41.27 -28.81 -18.77
CA THR A 66 41.03 -27.36 -18.98
C THR A 66 39.71 -27.12 -19.70
N ARG A 67 39.37 -27.90 -20.73
CA ARG A 67 38.07 -27.80 -21.42
C ARG A 67 36.90 -28.07 -20.49
N GLN A 68 36.98 -29.10 -19.65
CA GLN A 68 35.94 -29.42 -18.67
C GLN A 68 35.78 -28.28 -17.65
N LEU A 69 36.89 -27.70 -17.17
CA LEU A 69 36.86 -26.57 -16.25
C LEU A 69 36.12 -25.36 -16.85
N PHE A 70 36.39 -25.00 -18.11
CA PHE A 70 35.68 -23.91 -18.78
C PHE A 70 34.18 -24.20 -18.92
N ILE A 71 33.80 -25.45 -19.22
CA ILE A 71 32.39 -25.84 -19.29
C ILE A 71 31.72 -25.64 -17.92
N PHE A 72 32.31 -26.11 -16.83
CA PHE A 72 31.75 -25.93 -15.48
C PHE A 72 31.64 -24.46 -15.09
N ILE A 73 32.66 -23.65 -15.36
CA ILE A 73 32.62 -22.21 -15.10
C ILE A 73 31.50 -21.55 -15.90
N SER A 74 31.35 -21.90 -17.18
CA SER A 74 30.29 -21.34 -18.02
C SER A 74 28.89 -21.71 -17.51
N LEU A 75 28.68 -22.95 -17.06
CA LEU A 75 27.42 -23.40 -16.47
C LEU A 75 27.11 -22.68 -15.16
N LEU A 76 28.12 -22.48 -14.31
CA LEU A 76 27.97 -21.70 -13.07
C LEU A 76 27.61 -20.24 -13.33
N LEU A 77 28.22 -19.62 -14.35
CA LEU A 77 27.90 -18.26 -14.74
C LEU A 77 26.47 -18.14 -15.26
N VAL A 78 26.05 -19.07 -16.13
CA VAL A 78 24.67 -19.11 -16.63
C VAL A 78 23.68 -19.30 -15.47
N PHE A 79 23.96 -20.24 -14.56
CA PHE A 79 23.12 -20.47 -13.38
C PHE A 79 23.04 -19.22 -12.50
N SER A 80 24.17 -18.55 -12.24
CA SER A 80 24.23 -17.31 -11.47
C SER A 80 23.42 -16.19 -12.11
N ILE A 81 23.50 -16.03 -13.44
CA ILE A 81 22.72 -15.03 -14.18
C ILE A 81 21.22 -15.35 -14.10
N LEU A 82 20.83 -16.60 -14.28
CA LEU A 82 19.42 -17.03 -14.16
C LEU A 82 18.90 -16.86 -12.74
N PHE A 83 19.71 -17.23 -11.74
CA PHE A 83 19.39 -17.04 -10.34
C PHE A 83 19.24 -15.56 -9.98
N PHE A 84 20.17 -14.72 -10.44
CA PHE A 84 20.11 -13.28 -10.23
C PHE A 84 18.92 -12.65 -10.95
N ALA A 85 18.61 -13.04 -12.18
CA ALA A 85 17.44 -12.58 -12.92
C ALA A 85 16.14 -12.99 -12.23
N TYR A 86 16.05 -14.23 -11.74
CA TYR A 86 14.92 -14.72 -10.96
C TYR A 86 14.77 -13.95 -9.64
N PHE A 87 15.87 -13.81 -8.90
CA PHE A 87 15.90 -13.09 -7.63
C PHE A 87 15.53 -11.63 -7.80
N TRP A 88 16.10 -10.96 -8.81
CA TRP A 88 15.75 -9.60 -9.18
C TRP A 88 14.27 -9.52 -9.51
N ARG A 89 13.74 -10.38 -10.39
CA ARG A 89 12.32 -10.39 -10.76
C ARG A 89 11.41 -10.56 -9.54
N SER A 90 11.77 -11.46 -8.62
CA SER A 90 11.05 -11.71 -7.37
C SER A 90 11.03 -10.48 -6.46
N LYS A 91 12.21 -9.88 -6.21
CA LYS A 91 12.34 -8.66 -5.40
C LYS A 91 11.64 -7.45 -6.04
N ASN A 92 11.74 -7.29 -7.36
CA ASN A 92 11.07 -6.20 -8.08
C ASN A 92 9.55 -6.33 -8.01
N LYS A 93 9.01 -7.56 -8.06
CA LYS A 93 7.58 -7.79 -7.87
C LYS A 93 7.12 -7.33 -6.49
N GLN A 94 7.85 -7.71 -5.43
CA GLN A 94 7.51 -7.27 -4.08
C GLN A 94 7.61 -5.75 -3.91
N PHE A 95 8.64 -5.13 -4.48
CA PHE A 95 8.81 -3.68 -4.42
C PHE A 95 7.66 -2.94 -5.10
N LYS A 96 7.25 -3.37 -6.30
CA LYS A 96 6.09 -2.81 -7.02
C LYS A 96 4.79 -2.98 -6.25
N VAL A 97 4.55 -4.14 -5.65
CA VAL A 97 3.35 -4.38 -4.82
C VAL A 97 3.32 -3.46 -3.61
N LYS A 98 4.45 -3.32 -2.90
CA LYS A 98 4.55 -2.38 -1.76
C LYS A 98 4.31 -0.94 -2.18
N GLN A 99 4.90 -0.51 -3.30
CA GLN A 99 4.67 0.84 -3.83
C GLN A 99 3.22 1.08 -4.25
N ALA A 100 2.59 0.11 -4.91
CA ALA A 100 1.18 0.20 -5.29
C ALA A 100 0.27 0.26 -4.06
N ALA A 101 0.53 -0.55 -3.03
CA ALA A 101 -0.21 -0.52 -1.77
C ALA A 101 -0.03 0.81 -1.03
N LEU A 102 1.21 1.32 -0.93
CA LEU A 102 1.49 2.61 -0.31
C LEU A 102 0.81 3.75 -1.06
N LYS A 103 0.86 3.73 -2.39
CA LYS A 103 0.17 4.73 -3.21
C LYS A 103 -1.35 4.66 -3.02
N LEU A 104 -1.94 3.47 -3.00
CA LEU A 104 -3.38 3.31 -2.78
C LEU A 104 -3.81 3.85 -1.40
N VAL A 105 -3.03 3.58 -0.35
CA VAL A 105 -3.28 4.15 0.98
C VAL A 105 -3.13 5.66 0.99
N SER A 106 -2.10 6.19 0.32
CA SER A 106 -1.88 7.64 0.19
C SER A 106 -3.03 8.33 -0.53
N ASP A 107 -3.44 7.81 -1.69
CA ASP A 107 -4.54 8.35 -2.50
C ASP A 107 -5.87 8.30 -1.71
N ALA A 108 -6.10 7.23 -0.94
CA ALA A 108 -7.28 7.11 -0.08
C ALA A 108 -7.27 8.14 1.06
N LYS A 109 -6.11 8.36 1.72
CA LYS A 109 -5.95 9.37 2.75
C LYS A 109 -6.14 10.79 2.21
N GLU A 110 -5.60 11.07 1.03
CA GLU A 110 -5.75 12.38 0.38
C GLU A 110 -7.21 12.66 0.01
N ARG A 111 -7.92 11.67 -0.56
CA ARG A 111 -9.36 11.78 -0.83
C ARG A 111 -10.17 12.01 0.45
N LEU A 112 -9.84 11.32 1.53
CA LEU A 112 -10.48 11.53 2.82
C LEU A 112 -10.22 12.96 3.33
N ALA A 113 -8.97 13.43 3.28
CA ALA A 113 -8.60 14.78 3.69
C ALA A 113 -9.37 15.85 2.88
N PHE A 114 -9.51 15.68 1.57
CA PHE A 114 -10.29 16.59 0.73
C PHE A 114 -11.80 16.53 1.03
N ALA A 115 -12.34 15.35 1.32
CA ALA A 115 -13.74 15.20 1.73
C ALA A 115 -14.00 15.92 3.06
N LEU A 116 -13.10 15.75 4.04
CA LEU A 116 -13.17 16.46 5.33
C LEU A 116 -13.09 17.98 5.13
N TRP A 117 -12.08 18.46 4.39
CA TRP A 117 -11.92 19.89 4.09
C TRP A 117 -13.14 20.48 3.38
N GLY A 118 -13.67 19.78 2.36
CA GLY A 118 -14.85 20.22 1.62
C GLY A 118 -16.14 20.24 2.46
N SER A 119 -16.26 19.33 3.43
CA SER A 119 -17.41 19.29 4.35
C SER A 119 -17.32 20.28 5.51
N GLY A 120 -16.09 20.68 5.86
CA GLY A 120 -15.77 21.45 7.06
C GLY A 120 -15.81 20.64 8.36
N ASP A 121 -16.00 19.32 8.27
CA ASP A 121 -16.13 18.45 9.44
C ASP A 121 -14.75 18.02 9.94
N GLU A 122 -14.62 17.98 11.25
CA GLU A 122 -13.45 17.45 11.93
C GLU A 122 -13.65 15.95 12.19
N LEU A 123 -12.65 15.12 11.88
CA LEU A 123 -12.69 13.69 12.17
C LEU A 123 -12.08 13.44 13.55
N TRP A 124 -12.74 12.65 14.38
CA TRP A 124 -12.15 12.11 15.60
C TRP A 124 -12.21 10.59 15.59
N ASP A 125 -11.20 9.98 16.18
CA ASP A 125 -11.09 8.54 16.33
C ASP A 125 -10.50 8.23 17.69
N TRP A 126 -11.26 7.49 18.49
CA TRP A 126 -10.93 7.16 19.87
C TRP A 126 -10.72 5.66 20.01
N ASP A 127 -9.48 5.30 20.33
CA ASP A 127 -9.11 3.98 20.78
C ASP A 127 -9.42 3.87 22.28
N LEU A 128 -10.50 3.15 22.63
CA LEU A 128 -10.94 2.98 24.02
C LEU A 128 -10.04 2.02 24.79
N GLN A 129 -9.25 1.19 24.11
CA GLN A 129 -8.30 0.29 24.74
C GLN A 129 -7.02 1.03 25.15
N ALA A 130 -6.50 1.89 24.26
CA ALA A 130 -5.35 2.74 24.54
C ALA A 130 -5.72 4.01 25.32
N GLY A 131 -6.99 4.40 25.31
CA GLY A 131 -7.51 5.66 25.87
C GLY A 131 -7.04 6.91 25.12
N VAL A 132 -6.66 6.76 23.85
CA VAL A 132 -6.11 7.84 23.02
C VAL A 132 -7.13 8.26 21.98
N ILE A 133 -7.34 9.57 21.87
CA ILE A 133 -8.08 10.16 20.76
C ILE A 133 -7.11 10.70 19.72
N THR A 134 -7.49 10.61 18.47
CA THR A 134 -6.83 11.27 17.35
C THR A 134 -7.84 12.14 16.63
N ARG A 135 -7.44 13.35 16.22
CA ARG A 135 -8.33 14.35 15.61
C ARG A 135 -7.69 14.91 14.35
N GLU A 136 -8.38 14.86 13.23
CA GLU A 136 -7.94 15.35 11.92
C GLU A 136 -8.87 16.47 11.40
N ASN A 137 -8.33 17.38 10.58
CA ASN A 137 -9.06 18.52 10.00
C ASN A 137 -9.68 19.47 11.05
N GLN A 138 -8.89 19.86 12.07
CA GLN A 138 -9.29 20.81 13.13
C GLN A 138 -9.48 22.21 12.54
N ALA A 139 -10.67 22.48 11.98
CA ALA A 139 -10.99 23.74 11.32
C ALA A 139 -11.26 24.90 12.29
N ARG A 140 -11.55 24.58 13.56
CA ARG A 140 -11.82 25.53 14.65
C ARG A 140 -10.91 25.25 15.83
N ASP A 141 -10.48 26.30 16.52
CA ASP A 141 -9.74 26.21 17.79
C ASP A 141 -10.65 25.75 18.94
N LEU A 142 -11.22 24.56 18.84
CA LEU A 142 -11.95 23.91 19.92
C LEU A 142 -10.96 23.48 21.00
N ARG A 143 -11.29 23.67 22.27
CA ARG A 143 -10.45 23.29 23.41
C ARG A 143 -10.50 21.79 23.73
N LEU A 144 -10.99 20.97 22.80
CA LEU A 144 -11.03 19.53 22.93
C LEU A 144 -9.59 18.95 22.91
N PRO A 145 -9.31 17.91 23.72
CA PRO A 145 -7.98 17.30 23.79
C PRO A 145 -7.63 16.47 22.53
N ASN A 146 -6.34 16.39 22.21
CA ASN A 146 -5.80 15.70 21.02
C ASN A 146 -4.96 14.44 21.34
N GLU A 147 -4.89 14.04 22.61
CA GLU A 147 -3.99 12.98 23.07
C GLU A 147 -4.75 11.96 23.92
N TYR A 148 -4.32 11.75 25.16
CA TYR A 148 -4.92 10.78 26.06
C TYR A 148 -6.17 11.38 26.73
N ILE A 149 -7.35 10.90 26.36
CA ILE A 149 -8.62 11.23 27.04
C ILE A 149 -8.91 10.24 28.18
N GLY A 150 -8.36 9.03 28.11
CA GLY A 150 -8.77 7.91 28.98
C GLY A 150 -9.87 7.10 28.32
N THR A 151 -10.65 6.38 29.12
CA THR A 151 -11.72 5.48 28.63
C THR A 151 -13.12 6.05 28.88
N ASP A 152 -13.21 7.27 29.44
CA ASP A 152 -14.45 7.96 29.74
C ASP A 152 -14.42 9.42 29.22
N LEU A 153 -15.57 10.09 29.33
CA LEU A 153 -15.73 11.48 28.89
C LEU A 153 -15.35 12.50 29.98
N GLU A 154 -14.80 12.09 31.13
CA GLU A 154 -14.60 13.03 32.25
C GLU A 154 -13.59 14.12 31.91
N LYS A 155 -12.60 13.83 31.05
CA LYS A 155 -11.60 14.85 30.65
C LYS A 155 -12.16 15.96 29.78
N ILE A 156 -13.28 15.75 29.08
CA ILE A 156 -13.91 16.79 28.26
C ILE A 156 -14.97 17.58 29.02
N LYS A 157 -15.31 17.16 30.24
CA LYS A 157 -16.31 17.82 31.10
C LYS A 157 -16.05 19.29 31.38
N SER A 158 -14.77 19.69 31.43
CA SER A 158 -14.37 21.08 31.66
C SER A 158 -14.49 21.98 30.43
N VAL A 159 -14.59 21.39 29.24
CA VAL A 159 -14.66 22.12 27.96
C VAL A 159 -16.02 21.97 27.27
N VAL A 160 -16.87 21.06 27.75
CA VAL A 160 -18.28 20.95 27.37
C VAL A 160 -19.12 21.79 28.34
N HIS A 161 -20.17 22.43 27.82
CA HIS A 161 -21.06 23.23 28.66
C HIS A 161 -21.74 22.37 29.74
N PRO A 162 -21.81 22.82 31.02
CA PRO A 162 -22.33 22.01 32.13
C PRO A 162 -23.73 21.43 31.92
N ASP A 163 -24.64 22.20 31.32
CA ASP A 163 -26.01 21.77 31.02
C ASP A 163 -26.07 20.62 30.00
N ASP A 164 -25.08 20.52 29.11
CA ASP A 164 -25.12 19.59 27.97
C ASP A 164 -24.39 18.28 28.30
N PHE A 165 -23.46 18.28 29.26
CA PHE A 165 -22.58 17.15 29.57
C PHE A 165 -23.34 15.89 30.02
N ALA A 166 -24.39 16.03 30.82
CA ALA A 166 -25.15 14.89 31.33
C ALA A 166 -25.82 14.11 30.17
N HIS A 167 -26.41 14.84 29.22
CA HIS A 167 -27.05 14.25 28.05
C HIS A 167 -26.03 13.59 27.11
N LEU A 168 -24.91 14.29 26.86
CA LEU A 168 -23.78 13.77 26.10
C LEU A 168 -23.28 12.43 26.66
N GLN A 169 -23.04 12.37 27.97
CA GLN A 169 -22.53 11.17 28.64
C GLN A 169 -23.52 10.01 28.56
N GLU A 170 -24.81 10.27 28.72
CA GLU A 170 -25.84 9.25 28.59
C GLU A 170 -25.89 8.67 27.17
N CYS A 171 -26.01 9.52 26.15
CA CYS A 171 -26.07 9.08 24.75
C CYS A 171 -24.82 8.30 24.35
N PHE A 172 -23.64 8.78 24.73
CA PHE A 172 -22.39 8.09 24.43
C PHE A 172 -22.33 6.72 25.11
N SER A 173 -22.70 6.64 26.40
CA SER A 173 -22.75 5.37 27.15
C SER A 173 -23.73 4.37 26.56
N GLN A 174 -24.92 4.82 26.15
CA GLN A 174 -25.90 3.98 25.46
C GLN A 174 -25.36 3.44 24.14
N HIS A 175 -24.61 4.24 23.39
CA HIS A 175 -23.99 3.81 22.14
C HIS A 175 -22.87 2.78 22.34
N LEU A 176 -22.00 2.99 23.33
CA LEU A 176 -20.97 2.02 23.69
C LEU A 176 -21.58 0.66 24.08
N GLN A 177 -22.67 0.68 24.85
CA GLN A 177 -23.43 -0.50 25.24
C GLN A 177 -24.22 -1.15 24.09
N GLY A 178 -24.24 -0.54 22.90
CA GLY A 178 -24.98 -1.04 21.74
C GLY A 178 -26.50 -0.88 21.83
N LYS A 179 -27.00 -0.04 22.75
CA LYS A 179 -28.44 0.26 22.87
C LYS A 179 -28.95 1.14 21.72
N ILE A 180 -28.05 1.96 21.17
CA ILE A 180 -28.31 2.79 19.99
C ILE A 180 -27.25 2.52 18.93
N GLU A 181 -27.67 2.41 17.67
CA GLU A 181 -26.79 2.03 16.55
C GLU A 181 -25.83 3.16 16.16
N PHE A 182 -26.27 4.41 16.29
CA PHE A 182 -25.48 5.60 15.99
C PHE A 182 -25.59 6.58 17.15
N TYR A 183 -24.46 7.21 17.47
CA TYR A 183 -24.42 8.32 18.42
C TYR A 183 -24.48 9.63 17.62
N GLU A 184 -25.43 10.49 17.96
CA GLU A 184 -25.62 11.82 17.37
C GLU A 184 -26.10 12.78 18.46
N VAL A 185 -25.29 13.77 18.81
CA VAL A 185 -25.61 14.76 19.85
C VAL A 185 -25.13 16.13 19.42
N SER A 186 -25.94 17.16 19.69
CA SER A 186 -25.52 18.56 19.56
C SER A 186 -25.25 19.15 20.94
N TYR A 187 -24.07 19.72 21.16
CA TYR A 187 -23.69 20.32 22.44
C TYR A 187 -22.76 21.51 22.25
N ARG A 188 -22.61 22.32 23.31
CA ARG A 188 -21.73 23.48 23.32
C ARG A 188 -20.32 23.10 23.80
N VAL A 189 -19.33 23.50 23.03
CA VAL A 189 -17.89 23.32 23.33
C VAL A 189 -17.21 24.67 23.45
N MET A 190 -16.30 24.77 24.41
CA MET A 190 -15.48 25.95 24.62
C MET A 190 -14.38 26.06 23.56
N THR A 191 -14.23 27.22 22.95
CA THR A 191 -13.10 27.56 22.08
C THR A 191 -11.85 27.88 22.90
N GLN A 192 -10.69 27.97 22.26
CA GLN A 192 -9.47 28.47 22.92
C GLN A 192 -9.61 29.93 23.39
N THR A 193 -10.52 30.72 22.79
CA THR A 193 -10.83 32.10 23.20
C THR A 193 -11.77 32.18 24.41
N GLY A 194 -12.41 31.07 24.79
CA GLY A 194 -13.35 30.99 25.92
C GLY A 194 -14.82 31.15 25.53
N ASP A 195 -15.13 31.29 24.25
CA ASP A 195 -16.49 31.38 23.74
C ASP A 195 -17.13 29.99 23.61
N TRP A 196 -18.46 29.94 23.60
CA TRP A 196 -19.21 28.71 23.38
C TRP A 196 -19.59 28.56 21.91
N LEU A 197 -19.36 27.36 21.38
CA LEU A 197 -19.60 27.04 19.98
C LEU A 197 -20.47 25.79 19.91
N TRP A 198 -21.53 25.84 19.09
CA TRP A 198 -22.42 24.69 18.91
C TRP A 198 -21.80 23.71 17.93
N VAL A 199 -21.62 22.48 18.39
CA VAL A 199 -21.13 21.39 17.55
C VAL A 199 -22.15 20.27 17.47
N LEU A 200 -22.22 19.65 16.29
CA LEU A 200 -22.89 18.39 16.06
C LEU A 200 -21.83 17.30 16.03
N ASP A 201 -21.93 16.37 16.96
CA ASP A 201 -21.03 15.24 17.08
C ASP A 201 -21.75 13.95 16.68
N ARG A 202 -21.16 13.21 15.74
CA ARG A 202 -21.70 11.96 15.20
C ARG A 202 -20.64 10.89 15.24
N GLY A 203 -20.94 9.76 15.85
CA GLY A 203 -19.98 8.68 16.03
C GLY A 203 -20.58 7.30 15.85
N LYS A 204 -19.70 6.35 15.51
CA LYS A 204 -20.01 4.93 15.41
C LYS A 204 -18.90 4.09 16.02
N VAL A 205 -19.26 3.05 16.77
CA VAL A 205 -18.34 1.98 17.17
C VAL A 205 -17.83 1.26 15.92
N THR A 206 -16.53 1.35 15.65
CA THR A 206 -15.87 0.75 14.48
C THR A 206 -15.26 -0.61 14.78
N ALA A 207 -15.01 -0.92 16.05
CA ALA A 207 -14.52 -2.22 16.49
C ALA A 207 -15.12 -2.60 17.86
N ARG A 208 -15.46 -3.89 18.01
CA ARG A 208 -15.86 -4.52 19.27
C ARG A 208 -15.01 -5.76 19.53
N ASP A 209 -14.87 -6.16 20.79
CA ASP A 209 -14.26 -7.43 21.17
C ASP A 209 -15.23 -8.62 21.05
N GLU A 210 -14.76 -9.81 21.40
CA GLU A 210 -15.55 -11.05 21.35
C GLU A 210 -16.74 -11.04 22.32
N ASP A 211 -16.63 -10.30 23.43
CA ASP A 211 -17.68 -10.14 24.44
C ASP A 211 -18.67 -9.00 24.09
N GLY A 212 -18.44 -8.28 22.98
CA GLY A 212 -19.28 -7.20 22.48
C GLY A 212 -18.96 -5.82 23.05
N ALA A 213 -17.92 -5.66 23.87
CA ALA A 213 -17.48 -4.36 24.36
C ALA A 213 -16.85 -3.53 23.24
N ALA A 214 -17.08 -2.21 23.26
CA ALA A 214 -16.53 -1.30 22.26
C ALA A 214 -15.03 -1.10 22.46
N LEU A 215 -14.24 -1.33 21.40
CA LEU A 215 -12.79 -1.13 21.39
C LEU A 215 -12.39 0.19 20.75
N ARG A 216 -13.13 0.63 19.74
CA ARG A 216 -12.83 1.84 18.97
C ARG A 216 -14.09 2.53 18.51
N VAL A 217 -14.10 3.85 18.58
CA VAL A 217 -15.20 4.69 18.12
C VAL A 217 -14.62 5.78 17.24
N SER A 218 -15.24 6.00 16.09
CA SER A 218 -14.81 7.04 15.16
C SER A 218 -16.02 7.86 14.75
N GLY A 219 -15.82 9.15 14.52
CA GLY A 219 -16.90 10.08 14.26
C GLY A 219 -16.45 11.41 13.71
N THR A 220 -17.39 12.30 13.49
CA THR A 220 -17.13 13.66 13.05
C THR A 220 -17.78 14.69 13.95
N ILE A 221 -17.11 15.83 14.07
CA ILE A 221 -17.60 17.03 14.75
C ILE A 221 -17.79 18.12 13.69
N LYS A 222 -18.99 18.69 13.63
CA LYS A 222 -19.35 19.77 12.72
C LYS A 222 -19.75 21.02 13.49
N ASP A 223 -19.20 22.17 13.13
CA ASP A 223 -19.70 23.47 13.61
C ASP A 223 -21.10 23.73 13.03
N ILE A 224 -22.10 23.78 13.90
CA ILE A 224 -23.48 24.09 13.55
C ILE A 224 -23.94 25.45 14.10
N SER A 225 -23.00 26.30 14.53
CA SER A 225 -23.32 27.60 15.13
C SER A 225 -24.10 28.51 14.18
N GLN A 226 -23.72 28.52 12.90
CA GLN A 226 -24.45 29.27 11.87
C GLN A 226 -25.86 28.73 11.63
N ILE A 227 -26.03 27.40 11.70
CA ILE A 227 -27.34 26.76 11.57
C ILE A 227 -28.22 27.17 12.75
N LYS A 228 -27.71 27.07 13.98
CA LYS A 228 -28.42 27.48 15.20
C LYS A 228 -28.77 28.96 15.21
N ALA A 229 -27.86 29.82 14.76
CA ALA A 229 -28.15 31.26 14.62
C ALA A 229 -29.27 31.50 13.58
N SER A 230 -29.26 30.78 12.46
CA SER A 230 -30.29 30.90 11.44
C SER A 230 -31.65 30.37 11.94
N GLU A 231 -31.67 29.26 12.68
CA GLU A 231 -32.87 28.72 13.31
C GLU A 231 -33.50 29.72 14.29
N LEU A 232 -32.67 30.39 15.11
CA LEU A 232 -33.13 31.41 16.05
C LEU A 232 -33.74 32.62 15.34
N VAL A 233 -33.08 33.13 14.28
CA VAL A 233 -33.60 34.25 13.48
C VAL A 233 -34.93 33.88 12.82
N LEU A 234 -35.04 32.65 12.30
CA LEU A 234 -36.29 32.16 11.71
C LEU A 234 -37.41 32.05 12.76
N ALA A 235 -37.09 31.57 13.96
CA ALA A 235 -38.05 31.48 15.06
C ALA A 235 -38.55 32.86 15.51
N GLU A 236 -37.64 33.84 15.64
CA GLU A 236 -37.99 35.22 15.99
C GLU A 236 -38.84 35.89 14.89
N LEU A 237 -38.50 35.66 13.62
CA LEU A 237 -39.27 36.17 12.49
C LEU A 237 -40.69 35.56 12.47
N ASN A 238 -40.81 34.25 12.67
CA ASN A 238 -42.11 33.58 12.72
C ASN A 238 -42.97 34.12 13.87
N ALA A 239 -42.42 34.24 15.07
CA ALA A 239 -43.14 34.82 16.22
C ALA A 239 -43.62 36.25 15.93
N THR A 240 -42.78 37.06 15.29
CA THR A 240 -43.13 38.43 14.89
C THR A 240 -44.23 38.46 13.81
N LEU A 241 -44.16 37.53 12.85
CA LEU A 241 -45.17 37.41 11.79
C LEU A 241 -46.52 36.97 12.35
N GLU A 242 -46.54 35.98 13.25
CA GLU A 242 -47.75 35.53 13.93
C GLU A 242 -48.42 36.68 14.68
N GLN A 243 -47.64 37.47 15.42
CA GLN A 243 -48.16 38.66 16.11
C GLN A 243 -48.79 39.66 15.13
N ARG A 244 -48.12 39.97 14.01
CA ARG A 244 -48.65 40.92 13.00
C ARG A 244 -49.90 40.39 12.30
N VAL A 245 -49.95 39.08 12.03
CA VAL A 245 -51.13 38.45 11.42
C VAL A 245 -52.33 38.54 12.37
N GLU A 246 -52.13 38.29 13.67
CA GLU A 246 -53.19 38.41 14.67
C GLU A 246 -53.70 39.86 14.76
N GLU A 247 -52.79 40.84 14.89
CA GLU A 247 -53.13 42.27 14.91
C GLU A 247 -53.93 42.68 13.66
N ARG A 248 -53.51 42.23 12.48
CA ARG A 248 -54.20 42.53 11.22
C ARG A 248 -55.57 41.86 11.14
N THR A 249 -55.69 40.64 11.63
CA THR A 249 -56.95 39.88 11.62
C THR A 249 -57.97 40.54 12.54
N ILE A 250 -57.56 40.96 13.75
CA ILE A 250 -58.38 41.73 14.68
C ILE A 250 -58.84 43.05 14.02
N SER A 251 -57.91 43.81 13.44
CA SER A 251 -58.23 45.08 12.77
C SER A 251 -59.21 44.91 11.61
N LEU A 252 -59.02 43.92 10.75
CA LEU A 252 -59.94 43.63 9.64
C LEU A 252 -61.31 43.18 10.15
N GLN A 253 -61.36 42.39 11.22
CA GLN A 253 -62.60 41.97 11.84
C GLN A 253 -63.38 43.16 12.41
N GLN A 254 -62.69 44.10 13.05
CA GLN A 254 -63.30 45.35 13.55
C GLN A 254 -63.87 46.18 12.41
N SER A 255 -63.08 46.48 11.37
CA SER A 255 -63.59 47.22 10.21
C SER A 255 -64.76 46.52 9.52
N ARG A 256 -64.74 45.17 9.43
CA ARG A 256 -65.86 44.39 8.90
C ARG A 256 -67.12 44.55 9.75
N ASN A 257 -66.99 44.48 11.08
CA ASN A 257 -68.10 44.64 12.00
C ASN A 257 -68.69 46.06 11.94
N GLU A 258 -67.84 47.08 11.84
CA GLU A 258 -68.26 48.48 11.67
C GLU A 258 -69.05 48.68 10.37
N LEU A 259 -68.57 48.13 9.26
CA LEU A 259 -69.28 48.18 7.97
C LEU A 259 -70.63 47.44 8.03
N ALA A 260 -70.71 46.33 8.77
CA ALA A 260 -71.96 45.59 8.97
C ALA A 260 -72.96 46.35 9.87
N MET A 261 -72.49 47.15 10.82
CA MET A 261 -73.32 47.98 11.71
C MET A 261 -73.79 49.28 11.06
N ASN A 262 -73.19 49.70 9.94
CA ASN A 262 -73.55 50.92 9.22
C ASN A 262 -74.09 50.59 7.81
N PRO A 263 -75.39 50.20 7.67
CA PRO A 263 -75.94 49.87 6.38
C PRO A 263 -76.03 51.14 5.52
N VAL A 264 -75.06 51.31 4.62
CA VAL A 264 -75.16 52.28 3.53
C VAL A 264 -76.33 51.83 2.66
N PHE A 265 -77.46 52.53 2.79
CA PHE A 265 -78.60 52.41 1.89
C PHE A 265 -78.13 52.80 0.47
N VAL A 266 -77.76 51.81 -0.34
CA VAL A 266 -77.61 52.00 -1.78
C VAL A 266 -79.02 52.11 -2.37
N THR A 267 -79.56 53.33 -2.44
CA THR A 267 -80.81 53.62 -3.14
C THR A 267 -80.60 53.40 -4.64
N ARG A 268 -81.13 52.27 -5.11
CA ARG A 268 -81.25 51.94 -6.53
C ARG A 268 -82.23 52.97 -7.16
N SER A 269 -81.71 53.89 -7.96
CA SER A 269 -82.51 54.78 -8.79
C SER A 269 -83.33 53.95 -9.80
N ALA A 270 -84.60 53.72 -9.45
CA ALA A 270 -85.60 53.23 -10.38
C ALA A 270 -86.06 54.41 -11.24
N LYS A 271 -85.57 54.46 -12.48
CA LYS A 271 -86.24 55.17 -13.57
C LYS A 271 -87.68 54.66 -13.65
N ASN A 272 -88.67 55.55 -13.48
CA ASN A 272 -89.73 55.80 -14.45
C ASN A 272 -90.83 56.69 -13.87
N GLY A 273 -91.10 57.79 -14.55
CA GLY A 273 -92.21 58.70 -14.25
C GLY A 273 -92.34 59.80 -15.28
N ILE A 274 -92.20 59.48 -16.58
CA ILE A 274 -92.70 60.36 -17.64
C ILE A 274 -94.12 59.88 -17.95
N ALA A 275 -95.06 60.79 -17.71
CA ALA A 275 -96.49 60.63 -17.86
C ALA A 275 -96.89 60.35 -19.32
N TRP A 276 -97.80 59.39 -19.51
CA TRP A 276 -98.63 59.30 -20.71
C TRP A 276 -100.04 59.74 -20.32
N ALA A 277 -100.52 60.81 -20.95
CA ALA A 277 -101.85 61.35 -20.78
C ALA A 277 -102.92 60.44 -21.43
N PRO A 278 -104.16 60.40 -20.92
CA PRO A 278 -105.24 59.63 -21.52
C PRO A 278 -105.88 60.42 -22.68
N CYS A 279 -105.87 59.86 -23.90
CA CYS A 279 -106.74 60.31 -24.99
C CYS A 279 -107.97 59.40 -25.06
N TYR A 280 -109.13 59.99 -24.79
CA TYR A 280 -110.46 59.48 -25.12
C TYR A 280 -110.97 60.26 -26.35
N TRP A 281 -111.72 59.58 -27.25
CA TRP A 281 -112.24 59.97 -28.58
C TRP A 281 -111.37 59.48 -29.76
N CYS A 282 -111.85 58.83 -30.82
CA CYS A 282 -113.22 58.49 -31.22
C CYS A 282 -113.26 57.52 -32.43
N ILE A 283 -114.34 56.74 -32.49
CA ILE A 283 -115.20 56.44 -33.65
C ILE A 283 -114.70 55.47 -34.75
N SER A 284 -115.45 54.37 -34.84
CA SER A 284 -115.95 53.58 -35.99
C SER A 284 -115.00 53.09 -37.08
#